data_AF-A0A941A2Q5-F1
#
_entry.id   AF-A0A941A2Q5-F1
#
_cell.length_a   1.000
_cell.length_b   1.000
_cell.length_c   1.000
_cell.angle_alpha   90.00
_cell.angle_beta   90.00
_cell.angle_gamma   90.00
#
_symmetry.space_group_name_H-M   'P 1'
#
loop_
_entity.id
_entity.type
_entity.pdbx_description
1 polymer ?
#
loop_
_entity_poly.entity_id
_entity_poly.type
_entity_poly.pdbx_seq_one_letter_code
_entity_poly.pdbx_strand_id
1 'polypeptide(L)'
;MFQSKKLRKLIDLYDNGSESEAARRSGVSQTTISELLLGKTTSPHKKTIKKLSSYYGIHESYWYTADALLPNEVPDLPPELASTLLTADIKPYLVLLPEIKKSGIPPHILKKIITEWSASTLE
;
A
#
# COMPACT_ATOMS: atom_id res chain seq x y z
N MET A 1 9.21 13.76 -1.65
CA MET A 1 10.22 13.51 -0.60
C MET A 1 9.99 12.13 -0.01
N PHE A 2 11.05 11.39 0.34
CA PHE A 2 10.94 10.09 0.98
C PHE A 2 10.30 10.20 2.37
N GLN A 3 9.41 9.26 2.69
CA GLN A 3 8.63 9.27 3.92
C GLN A 3 9.27 8.38 5.01
N SER A 4 10.17 8.93 5.83
CA SER A 4 10.91 8.21 6.88
C SER A 4 10.01 7.48 7.89
N LYS A 5 8.86 8.06 8.23
CA LYS A 5 7.88 7.44 9.14
C LYS A 5 7.34 6.11 8.60
N LYS A 6 7.17 5.99 7.28
CA LYS A 6 6.74 4.75 6.62
C LYS A 6 7.79 3.66 6.74
N LEU A 7 9.07 4.02 6.60
CA LEU A 7 10.17 3.09 6.81
C LEU A 7 10.24 2.62 8.27
N ARG A 8 10.10 3.53 9.24
CA ARG A 8 10.07 3.16 10.66
C ARG A 8 8.97 2.14 10.94
N LYS A 9 7.75 2.41 10.45
CA LYS A 9 6.61 1.51 10.64
C LYS A 9 6.85 0.11 10.07
N LEU A 10 7.43 0.03 8.87
CA LEU A 10 7.75 -1.26 8.25
C LEU A 10 8.80 -2.05 9.04
N ILE A 11 9.83 -1.36 9.58
CA ILE A 11 10.84 -1.98 10.45
C ILE A 11 10.20 -2.51 11.73
N ASP A 12 9.29 -1.75 12.34
CA ASP A 12 8.59 -2.17 13.56
C ASP A 12 7.71 -3.41 13.31
N LEU A 13 7.06 -3.50 12.14
CA LEU A 13 6.16 -4.60 11.78
C LEU A 13 6.88 -5.87 11.32
N TYR A 14 7.96 -5.75 10.54
CA TYR A 14 8.56 -6.89 9.82
C TYR A 14 9.97 -7.24 10.28
N ASP A 15 10.64 -6.34 11.00
CA ASP A 15 12.04 -6.47 11.44
C ASP A 15 12.19 -6.35 12.96
N ASN A 16 11.10 -6.53 13.71
CA ASN A 16 11.07 -6.44 15.18
C ASN A 16 11.65 -5.12 15.72
N GLY A 17 11.49 -4.02 14.97
CA GLY A 17 12.04 -2.70 15.33
C GLY A 17 13.55 -2.55 15.08
N SER A 18 14.23 -3.53 14.49
CA SER A 18 15.68 -3.54 14.34
C SER A 18 16.16 -3.03 12.98
N GLU A 19 16.91 -1.92 12.98
CA GLU A 19 17.56 -1.38 11.78
C GLU A 19 18.63 -2.32 11.21
N SER A 20 19.33 -3.07 12.05
CA SER A 20 20.34 -4.03 11.61
C SER A 20 19.70 -5.24 10.92
N GLU A 21 18.54 -5.67 11.39
CA GLU A 21 17.79 -6.76 10.75
C GLU A 21 17.20 -6.32 9.41
N ALA A 22 16.60 -5.12 9.37
CA ALA A 22 16.15 -4.51 8.13
C ALA A 22 17.27 -4.36 7.10
N ALA A 23 18.47 -3.97 7.55
CA ALA A 23 19.65 -3.86 6.68
C ALA A 23 20.07 -5.21 6.12
N ARG A 24 20.16 -6.22 6.99
CA ARG A 24 20.55 -7.59 6.63
C ARG A 24 19.60 -8.20 5.61
N ARG A 25 18.28 -8.04 5.80
CA ARG A 25 17.26 -8.66 4.94
C ARG A 25 16.98 -7.90 3.65
N SER A 26 17.00 -6.57 3.69
CA SER A 26 16.78 -5.74 2.49
C SER A 26 18.02 -5.60 1.60
N GLY A 27 19.21 -5.89 2.14
CA GLY A 27 20.49 -5.68 1.46
C GLY A 27 20.84 -4.19 1.27
N VAL A 28 20.21 -3.30 2.03
CA VAL A 28 20.59 -1.89 2.17
C VAL A 28 21.50 -1.76 3.40
N SER A 29 22.52 -0.91 3.33
CA SER A 29 23.42 -0.75 4.48
C SER A 29 22.68 -0.18 5.69
N GLN A 30 23.07 -0.60 6.90
CA GLN A 30 22.47 -0.09 8.14
C GLN A 30 22.65 1.43 8.27
N THR A 31 23.82 1.95 7.88
CA THR A 31 24.07 3.39 7.84
C THR A 31 23.07 4.11 6.94
N THR A 32 22.81 3.60 5.74
CA THR A 32 21.81 4.16 4.83
C THR A 32 20.41 4.11 5.43
N ILE A 33 20.01 3.01 6.07
CA ILE A 33 18.72 2.91 6.75
C ILE A 33 18.60 3.97 7.86
N SER A 34 19.64 4.13 8.67
CA SER A 34 19.67 5.12 9.73
C SER A 34 19.56 6.56 9.20
N GLU A 35 20.29 6.89 8.12
CA GLU A 35 20.21 8.20 7.45
C GLU A 35 18.81 8.49 6.88
N LEU A 36 18.15 7.46 6.34
CA LEU A 36 16.76 7.56 5.87
C LEU A 36 15.80 7.83 7.02
N LEU A 37 15.94 7.12 8.14
CA LEU A 37 15.07 7.24 9.31
C LEU A 37 15.23 8.59 10.02
N LEU A 38 16.47 9.09 10.10
CA LEU A 38 16.78 10.42 10.63
C LEU A 38 16.41 11.56 9.68
N GLY A 39 15.94 11.26 8.47
CA GLY A 39 15.58 12.27 7.46
C GLY A 39 16.78 13.00 6.85
N LYS A 40 18.01 12.52 7.07
CA LYS A 40 19.24 13.08 6.47
C LYS A 40 19.25 12.87 4.96
N THR A 41 18.62 11.79 4.49
CA THR A 41 18.44 11.51 3.06
C THR A 41 16.98 11.66 2.68
N THR A 42 16.66 12.76 1.99
CA THR A 42 15.29 13.08 1.56
C THR A 42 14.95 12.55 0.15
N SER A 43 15.99 12.24 -0.64
CA SER A 43 15.91 11.69 -2.00
C SER A 43 16.87 10.50 -2.16
N PRO A 44 16.45 9.28 -1.77
CA PRO A 44 17.30 8.11 -1.80
C PRO A 44 17.55 7.63 -3.23
N HIS A 45 18.69 7.01 -3.47
CA HIS A 45 18.98 6.45 -4.79
C HIS A 45 17.95 5.38 -5.19
N LYS A 46 17.58 5.34 -6.47
CA LYS A 46 16.56 4.40 -7.01
C LYS A 46 16.86 2.95 -6.63
N LYS A 47 18.14 2.55 -6.63
CA LYS A 47 18.59 1.20 -6.22
C LYS A 47 18.21 0.88 -4.76
N THR A 48 18.31 1.85 -3.85
CA THR A 48 17.94 1.69 -2.44
C THR A 48 16.43 1.51 -2.30
N ILE A 49 15.65 2.33 -3.01
CA ILE A 49 14.19 2.25 -3.04
C ILE A 49 13.73 0.90 -3.57
N LYS A 50 14.29 0.45 -4.70
CA LYS A 50 13.96 -0.84 -5.29
C LYS A 50 14.22 -2.00 -4.33
N LYS A 51 15.35 -1.98 -3.60
CA LYS A 51 15.68 -2.99 -2.60
C LYS A 51 14.67 -3.04 -1.46
N LEU A 52 14.38 -1.88 -0.85
CA LEU A 52 13.40 -1.78 0.23
C LEU A 52 12.00 -2.20 -0.24
N SER A 53 11.57 -1.71 -1.40
CA SER A 53 10.28 -2.07 -2.01
C SER A 53 10.16 -3.56 -2.29
N SER A 54 11.19 -4.18 -2.85
CA SER A 54 11.19 -5.62 -3.12
C SER A 54 11.13 -6.43 -1.82
N TYR A 55 11.87 -5.99 -0.80
CA TYR A 55 11.91 -6.65 0.50
C TYR A 55 10.56 -6.63 1.22
N TYR A 56 9.92 -5.46 1.32
CA TYR A 56 8.61 -5.33 1.98
C TYR A 56 7.42 -5.71 1.08
N GLY A 57 7.67 -6.11 -0.18
CA GLY A 57 6.61 -6.51 -1.11
C GLY A 57 5.68 -5.36 -1.52
N ILE A 58 6.21 -4.13 -1.62
CA ILE A 58 5.43 -2.91 -1.87
C ILE A 58 5.92 -2.16 -3.11
N HIS A 59 5.01 -1.43 -3.76
CA HIS A 59 5.36 -0.60 -4.90
C HIS A 59 6.21 0.63 -4.50
N GLU A 60 7.16 1.04 -5.36
CA GLU A 60 8.10 2.15 -5.08
C GLU A 60 7.39 3.50 -4.79
N SER A 61 6.18 3.70 -5.31
CA SER A 61 5.40 4.92 -5.03
C SER A 61 4.97 5.07 -3.57
N TYR A 62 4.89 3.97 -2.81
CA TYR A 62 4.47 3.99 -1.40
C TYR A 62 5.32 4.96 -0.57
N TRP A 63 6.62 5.03 -0.87
CA TRP A 63 7.60 5.87 -0.18
C TRP A 63 7.41 7.38 -0.40
N TYR A 64 6.62 7.77 -1.38
CA TYR A 64 6.49 9.16 -1.83
C TYR A 64 5.07 9.71 -1.75
N THR A 65 4.07 8.84 -1.79
CA THR A 65 2.65 9.22 -1.67
C THR A 65 2.28 9.32 -0.19
N ALA A 66 1.91 10.51 0.29
CA ALA A 66 1.55 10.72 1.70
C ALA A 66 0.44 9.75 2.17
N ASP A 67 -0.63 9.65 1.39
CA ASP A 67 -1.84 8.90 1.74
C ASP A 67 -1.83 7.43 1.28
N ALA A 68 -0.68 6.92 0.81
CA ALA A 68 -0.59 5.50 0.47
C ALA A 68 -0.58 4.67 1.75
N LEU A 69 -1.56 3.77 1.86
CA LEU A 69 -1.76 2.81 2.93
C LEU A 69 -1.41 1.40 2.43
N LEU A 70 -0.84 0.59 3.31
CA LEU A 70 -0.73 -0.85 3.16
C LEU A 70 -2.10 -1.49 3.46
N PRO A 71 -2.41 -2.68 2.95
CA PRO A 71 -3.70 -3.34 3.19
C PRO A 71 -4.06 -3.50 4.68
N ASN A 72 -3.08 -3.76 5.54
CA ASN A 72 -3.26 -3.85 6.99
C ASN A 72 -3.42 -2.50 7.70
N GLU A 73 -3.21 -1.39 6.99
CA GLU A 73 -3.45 -0.02 7.47
C GLU A 73 -4.83 0.50 7.07
N VAL A 74 -5.57 -0.24 6.23
CA VAL A 74 -6.93 0.12 5.81
C VAL A 74 -7.89 -0.30 6.93
N PRO A 75 -8.46 0.65 7.70
CA PRO A 75 -9.47 0.31 8.71
C PRO A 75 -10.66 -0.36 8.03
N ASP A 76 -11.23 -1.35 8.71
CA ASP A 76 -12.43 -2.08 8.27
C ASP A 76 -12.27 -2.82 6.94
N LEU A 77 -11.04 -3.20 6.53
CA LEU A 77 -10.88 -4.10 5.39
C LEU A 77 -11.53 -5.45 5.71
N PRO A 78 -12.65 -5.81 5.07
CA PRO A 78 -13.36 -7.04 5.40
C PRO A 78 -12.49 -8.26 5.07
N PRO A 79 -12.44 -9.29 5.94
CA PRO A 79 -11.67 -10.51 5.66
C PRO A 79 -12.05 -11.17 4.33
N GLU A 80 -13.33 -11.05 3.92
CA GLU A 80 -13.81 -11.59 2.64
C GLU A 80 -13.18 -10.92 1.40
N LEU A 81 -12.65 -9.71 1.55
CA LEU A 81 -12.01 -8.98 0.45
C LEU A 81 -10.69 -9.65 0.06
N ALA A 82 -9.96 -10.23 1.02
CA ALA A 82 -8.74 -11.00 0.74
C ALA A 82 -9.04 -12.25 -0.12
N SER A 83 -10.10 -12.99 0.21
CA SER A 83 -10.55 -14.14 -0.61
C SER A 83 -11.06 -13.71 -1.98
N THR A 84 -11.76 -12.57 -2.06
CA THR A 84 -12.30 -12.03 -3.31
C THR A 84 -11.19 -11.52 -4.25
N LEU A 85 -10.08 -11.01 -3.71
CA LEU A 85 -8.94 -10.62 -4.53
C LEU A 85 -8.20 -11.80 -5.17
N LEU A 86 -8.44 -13.02 -4.69
CA LEU A 86 -7.83 -14.25 -5.19
C LEU A 86 -8.66 -14.96 -6.28
N THR A 87 -9.85 -14.43 -6.61
CA THR A 87 -10.73 -15.02 -7.62
C THR A 87 -10.60 -14.33 -8.98
N ALA A 88 -10.71 -15.08 -10.08
CA ALA A 88 -10.49 -14.54 -11.44
C ALA A 88 -11.59 -13.57 -11.90
N ASP A 89 -12.76 -13.66 -11.30
CA ASP A 89 -13.95 -12.84 -11.54
C ASP A 89 -13.84 -11.41 -11.01
N ILE A 90 -12.88 -11.08 -10.14
CA ILE A 90 -12.69 -9.71 -9.65
C ILE A 90 -12.02 -8.80 -10.68
N LYS A 91 -11.30 -9.38 -11.66
CA LYS A 91 -10.48 -8.65 -12.63
C LYS A 91 -11.25 -7.57 -13.41
N PRO A 92 -12.48 -7.81 -13.91
CA PRO A 92 -13.28 -6.79 -14.58
C PRO A 92 -13.63 -5.59 -13.68
N TYR A 93 -13.73 -5.80 -12.37
CA TYR A 93 -14.01 -4.72 -11.42
C TYR A 93 -12.75 -3.92 -11.09
N LEU A 94 -11.59 -4.59 -10.99
CA LEU A 94 -10.31 -3.92 -10.73
C LEU A 94 -9.92 -2.95 -11.85
N VAL A 95 -10.23 -3.27 -13.11
CA VAL A 95 -9.92 -2.37 -14.24
C VAL A 95 -10.74 -1.09 -14.24
N LEU A 96 -11.88 -1.05 -13.53
CA LEU A 96 -12.73 0.13 -13.41
C LEU A 96 -12.24 1.11 -12.32
N LEU A 97 -11.40 0.65 -11.38
CA LEU A 97 -10.94 1.49 -10.27
C LEU A 97 -10.29 2.82 -10.69
N PRO A 98 -9.45 2.88 -11.75
CA PRO A 98 -8.90 4.15 -12.22
C PRO A 98 -9.96 5.12 -12.73
N GLU A 99 -11.01 4.62 -13.40
CA GLU A 99 -12.10 5.44 -13.93
C GLU A 99 -13.01 5.95 -12.82
N ILE A 100 -13.36 5.07 -11.86
CA ILE A 100 -14.11 5.43 -10.65
C ILE A 100 -13.37 6.52 -9.86
N LYS A 101 -12.05 6.40 -9.74
CA LYS A 101 -11.23 7.41 -9.05
C LYS A 101 -11.22 8.75 -9.81
N LYS A 102 -11.20 8.72 -11.14
CA LYS A 102 -11.22 9.93 -11.99
C LYS A 102 -12.58 10.61 -12.03
N SER A 103 -13.67 9.86 -11.96
CA SER A 103 -15.04 10.39 -12.02
C SER A 103 -15.43 11.14 -10.74
N GLY A 104 -14.69 10.95 -9.64
CA GLY A 104 -14.95 11.63 -8.37
C GLY A 104 -16.25 11.17 -7.69
N ILE A 105 -16.80 10.03 -8.11
CA ILE A 105 -18.06 9.51 -7.55
C ILE A 105 -17.84 9.11 -6.09
N PRO A 106 -18.61 9.66 -5.14
CA PRO A 106 -18.49 9.29 -3.74
C PRO A 106 -18.89 7.81 -3.51
N PRO A 107 -18.23 7.09 -2.57
CA PRO A 107 -18.54 5.69 -2.29
C PRO A 107 -20.00 5.40 -1.93
N HIS A 108 -20.69 6.33 -1.26
CA HIS A 108 -22.10 6.15 -0.89
C HIS A 108 -23.04 6.13 -2.11
N ILE A 109 -22.66 6.81 -3.21
CA ILE A 109 -23.40 6.78 -4.48
C ILE A 109 -23.22 5.42 -5.16
N LEU A 110 -21.99 4.89 -5.19
CA LEU A 110 -21.74 3.54 -5.70
C LEU A 110 -22.53 2.50 -4.92
N LYS A 111 -22.56 2.62 -3.58
CA LYS A 111 -23.36 1.73 -2.72
C LYS A 111 -24.84 1.80 -3.07
N LYS A 112 -25.38 3.00 -3.29
CA LYS A 112 -26.77 3.19 -3.71
C LYS A 112 -27.07 2.52 -5.05
N ILE A 113 -26.20 2.71 -6.05
CA ILE A 113 -26.34 2.08 -7.38
C ILE A 113 -26.36 0.56 -7.26
N ILE A 114 -25.44 -0.03 -6.47
CA ILE A 114 -25.38 -1.48 -6.26
C ILE A 114 -26.66 -2.00 -5.62
N THR A 115 -27.17 -1.31 -4.59
CA THR A 115 -28.41 -1.68 -3.90
C THR A 115 -29.62 -1.62 -4.83
N GLU A 116 -29.77 -0.53 -5.60
CA GLU A 116 -30.89 -0.35 -6.54
C GLU A 116 -30.84 -1.40 -7.66
N TRP A 117 -29.67 -1.64 -8.24
CA TRP A 117 -29.51 -2.66 -9.27
C TRP A 117 -29.86 -4.07 -8.76
N SER A 118 -29.40 -4.41 -7.55
CA SER A 118 -29.68 -5.72 -6.94
C SER A 118 -31.17 -5.93 -6.69
N ALA A 119 -31.89 -4.88 -6.31
CA ALA A 119 -33.33 -4.92 -6.12
C ALA A 119 -34.10 -5.12 -7.44
N SER A 120 -33.64 -4.48 -8.53
CA SER A 120 -34.25 -4.61 -9.86
C SER A 120 -34.02 -5.96 -10.54
N THR A 121 -33.00 -6.73 -10.13
CA THR A 121 -32.75 -8.10 -10.64
C THR A 121 -33.50 -9.20 -9.89
N LEU A 122 -34.28 -8.86 -8.85
CA LEU A 122 -35.09 -9.79 -8.06
C LEU A 122 -36.60 -9.72 -8.38
N GLU A 123 -37.00 -8.88 -9.34
CA GLU A 123 -38.34 -8.82 -9.95
C GLU A 123 -38.34 -9.52 -11.32
#